data_AF-N8VKM5-F1
#
_entry.id   AF-N8VKM5-F1
#
_cell.length_a   1.000
_cell.length_b   1.000
_cell.length_c   1.000
_cell.angle_alpha   90.00
_cell.angle_beta   90.00
_cell.angle_gamma   90.00
#
_symmetry.space_group_name_H-M   'P 1'
#
loop_
_entity.id
_entity.type
_entity.pdbx_description
1 polymer ?
#
loop_
_entity_poly.entity_id
_entity_poly.type
_entity_poly.pdbx_seq_one_letter_code
_entity_poly.pdbx_strand_id
1 'polypeptide(L)'
;MDTQLLVKIIHMSAAGLAIGVILARAITLFMGTQGNQPNPKARVFLVALQHLVISVIALTGIIALFLKNFDVQPWFYAKIILFLVLISSLGKAYKKDDSILLVQRRAGLFIAVVSLIAIMVLVMIKPNFG
;
A
#
# COMPACT_ATOMS: atom_id res chain seq x y z
N MET A 1 -18.00 20.98 -6.83
CA MET A 1 -17.73 19.85 -5.90
C MET A 1 -16.83 20.35 -4.81
N ASP A 2 -17.12 20.03 -3.56
CA ASP A 2 -16.26 20.37 -2.42
C ASP A 2 -14.84 19.78 -2.62
N THR A 3 -13.79 20.56 -2.35
CA THR A 3 -12.39 20.14 -2.54
C THR A 3 -12.02 18.92 -1.70
N GLN A 4 -12.51 18.85 -0.46
CA GLN A 4 -12.31 17.70 0.43
C GLN A 4 -13.05 16.46 -0.11
N LEU A 5 -14.23 16.64 -0.70
CA LEU A 5 -14.95 15.54 -1.37
C LEU A 5 -14.17 15.02 -2.59
N LEU A 6 -13.64 15.91 -3.45
CA LEU A 6 -12.82 15.53 -4.60
C LEU A 6 -11.58 14.73 -4.19
N VAL A 7 -10.83 15.24 -3.21
CA VAL A 7 -9.61 14.59 -2.68
C VAL A 7 -9.95 13.20 -2.13
N LYS A 8 -11.07 13.07 -1.41
CA LYS A 8 -11.55 11.79 -0.88
C LYS A 8 -11.86 10.80 -2.00
N ILE A 9 -12.54 11.23 -3.07
CA ILE A 9 -12.85 10.35 -4.20
C ILE A 9 -11.57 9.84 -4.85
N ILE A 10 -10.60 10.73 -5.15
CA ILE A 10 -9.31 10.33 -5.73
C ILE A 10 -8.58 9.35 -4.82
N HIS A 11 -8.50 9.63 -3.52
CA HIS A 11 -7.83 8.78 -2.54
C HIS A 11 -8.44 7.37 -2.47
N MET A 12 -9.77 7.28 -2.41
CA MET A 12 -10.47 6.00 -2.34
C MET A 12 -10.32 5.18 -3.62
N SER A 13 -10.40 5.83 -4.78
CA SER A 13 -10.15 5.19 -6.08
C SER A 13 -8.71 4.67 -6.18
N ALA A 14 -7.73 5.48 -5.76
CA ALA A 14 -6.34 5.06 -5.73
C ALA A 14 -6.09 3.91 -4.74
N ALA A 15 -6.74 3.92 -3.58
CA ALA A 15 -6.68 2.81 -2.61
C ALA A 15 -7.24 1.51 -3.19
N GLY A 16 -8.40 1.56 -3.87
CA GLY A 16 -8.97 0.41 -4.56
C GLY A 16 -8.03 -0.15 -5.63
N LEU A 17 -7.44 0.72 -6.45
CA LEU A 17 -6.47 0.32 -7.46
C LEU A 17 -5.20 -0.26 -6.83
N ALA A 18 -4.72 0.31 -5.72
CA ALA A 18 -3.55 -0.20 -5.00
C ALA A 18 -3.76 -1.63 -4.49
N ILE A 19 -4.96 -1.97 -4.00
CA ILE A 19 -5.30 -3.36 -3.61
C ILE A 19 -5.13 -4.29 -4.82
N GLY A 20 -5.73 -3.95 -5.96
CA GLY A 20 -5.61 -4.74 -7.18
C GLY A 20 -4.16 -4.92 -7.64
N VAL A 21 -3.36 -3.85 -7.60
CA VAL A 21 -1.94 -3.89 -7.98
C VAL A 21 -1.12 -4.74 -7.02
N ILE A 22 -1.33 -4.61 -5.71
CA ILE A 22 -0.62 -5.41 -4.70
C ILE A 22 -0.94 -6.90 -4.88
N LEU A 23 -2.20 -7.26 -5.14
CA LEU A 23 -2.60 -8.64 -5.43
C LEU A 23 -1.99 -9.15 -6.73
N ALA A 24 -2.03 -8.37 -7.81
CA ALA A 24 -1.40 -8.74 -9.08
C ALA A 24 0.11 -8.97 -8.92
N ARG A 25 0.79 -8.11 -8.13
CA ARG A 25 2.20 -8.30 -7.81
C ARG A 25 2.44 -9.49 -6.89
N ALA A 26 1.55 -9.79 -5.95
CA ALA A 26 1.66 -10.94 -5.08
C ALA A 26 1.80 -12.22 -5.91
N ILE A 27 0.97 -12.38 -6.95
CA ILE A 27 1.01 -13.52 -7.88
C ILE A 27 2.41 -13.71 -8.48
N THR A 28 3.13 -12.64 -8.80
CA THR A 28 4.49 -12.72 -9.36
C THR A 28 5.53 -13.36 -8.42
N LEU A 29 5.27 -13.41 -7.10
CA LEU A 29 6.12 -14.09 -6.11
C LEU A 29 5.78 -15.57 -5.90
N PHE A 30 4.66 -16.04 -6.47
CA PHE A 30 4.20 -17.42 -6.36
C PHE A 30 4.17 -18.16 -7.70
N MET A 31 4.06 -17.45 -8.82
CA MET A 31 3.92 -18.06 -10.15
C MET A 31 4.96 -17.51 -11.13
N GLY A 32 5.73 -18.41 -11.75
CA GLY A 32 6.73 -18.06 -12.78
C GLY A 32 7.95 -17.32 -12.25
N THR A 33 8.34 -17.57 -11.00
CA THR A 33 9.56 -17.05 -10.38
C THR A 33 10.82 -17.61 -11.07
N GLN A 34 11.88 -16.81 -11.12
CA GLN A 34 13.18 -17.21 -11.68
C GLN A 34 14.23 -17.15 -10.57
N GLY A 35 14.63 -18.32 -10.06
CA GLY A 35 15.44 -18.40 -8.84
C GLY A 35 14.75 -17.69 -7.67
N ASN A 36 15.44 -16.71 -7.08
CA ASN A 36 14.92 -15.89 -5.99
C ASN A 36 14.12 -14.66 -6.44
N GLN A 37 13.99 -14.41 -7.75
CA GLN A 37 13.32 -13.22 -8.27
C GLN A 37 11.83 -13.44 -8.57
N PRO A 38 10.99 -12.39 -8.41
CA PRO A 38 9.62 -12.41 -8.90
C PRO A 38 9.56 -12.60 -10.41
N ASN A 39 8.42 -13.09 -10.90
CA ASN A 39 8.14 -13.22 -12.33
C ASN A 39 8.40 -11.89 -13.08
N PRO A 40 9.22 -11.89 -14.14
CA PRO A 40 9.55 -10.68 -14.88
C PRO A 40 8.40 -10.18 -15.77
N LYS A 41 7.37 -11.00 -16.04
CA LYS A 41 6.24 -10.62 -16.89
C LYS A 41 5.51 -9.40 -16.32
N ALA A 42 5.26 -8.40 -17.18
CA ALA A 42 4.61 -7.14 -16.83
C ALA A 42 5.25 -6.36 -15.65
N ARG A 43 6.48 -6.73 -15.23
CA ARG A 43 7.13 -6.17 -14.04
C ARG A 43 7.25 -4.66 -14.09
N VAL A 44 7.68 -4.10 -15.23
CA VAL A 44 7.86 -2.65 -15.37
C VAL A 44 6.53 -1.91 -15.18
N PHE A 45 5.48 -2.38 -15.86
CA PHE A 45 4.14 -1.82 -15.74
C PHE A 45 3.60 -1.90 -14.30
N LEU A 46 3.64 -3.08 -13.68
CA LEU A 46 3.13 -3.27 -12.32
C LEU A 46 3.92 -2.47 -11.28
N VAL A 47 5.24 -2.33 -11.45
CA VAL A 47 6.08 -1.49 -10.58
C VAL A 47 5.72 -0.02 -10.75
N ALA A 48 5.64 0.48 -11.98
CA ALA A 48 5.29 1.87 -12.26
C ALA A 48 3.89 2.20 -11.71
N LEU A 49 2.91 1.33 -11.97
CA LEU A 49 1.55 1.49 -11.48
C LEU A 49 1.50 1.46 -9.94
N GLN A 50 2.25 0.56 -9.29
CA GLN A 50 2.34 0.53 -7.82
C GLN A 50 2.90 1.85 -7.27
N HIS A 51 3.99 2.36 -7.85
CA HIS A 51 4.57 3.63 -7.41
C HIS A 51 3.60 4.79 -7.60
N LEU A 52 2.91 4.86 -8.75
CA LEU A 52 1.91 5.87 -9.03
C LEU A 52 0.79 5.85 -7.99
N VAL A 53 0.16 4.71 -7.75
CA VAL A 53 -0.98 4.62 -6.83
C VAL A 53 -0.60 4.90 -5.38
N ILE A 54 0.56 4.40 -4.92
CA ILE A 54 1.08 4.71 -3.57
C ILE A 54 1.37 6.20 -3.43
N SER A 55 1.94 6.83 -4.47
CA SER A 55 2.24 8.27 -4.46
C SER A 55 0.96 9.11 -4.43
N VAL A 56 -0.05 8.73 -5.21
CA VAL A 56 -1.37 9.40 -5.19
C VAL A 56 -2.03 9.25 -3.81
N ILE A 57 -1.99 8.06 -3.20
CA ILE A 57 -2.51 7.84 -1.84
C ILE A 57 -1.80 8.72 -0.83
N ALA A 58 -0.46 8.76 -0.86
CA ALA A 58 0.33 9.59 0.05
C ALA A 58 0.01 11.09 -0.13
N LEU A 59 0.03 11.58 -1.37
CA LEU A 59 -0.23 12.98 -1.69
C LEU A 59 -1.63 13.41 -1.27
N THR A 60 -2.66 12.65 -1.67
CA THR A 60 -4.04 12.95 -1.31
C THR A 60 -4.30 12.80 0.19
N GLY A 61 -3.60 11.90 0.87
CA GLY A 61 -3.63 11.78 2.33
C GLY A 61 -3.07 13.01 3.05
N ILE A 62 -1.94 13.55 2.57
CA ILE A 62 -1.34 14.78 3.09
C ILE A 62 -2.24 15.99 2.83
N ILE A 63 -2.80 16.12 1.63
CA ILE A 63 -3.75 17.19 1.30
C ILE A 63 -4.98 17.09 2.20
N ALA A 64 -5.53 15.89 2.42
CA ALA A 64 -6.69 15.70 3.28
C ALA A 64 -6.40 16.06 4.76
N LEU A 65 -5.18 15.81 5.24
CA LEU A 65 -4.74 16.26 6.57
C LEU A 65 -4.67 17.78 6.65
N PHE A 66 -4.07 18.43 5.65
CA PHE A 66 -3.96 19.88 5.59
C PHE A 66 -5.33 20.56 5.58
N LEU A 67 -6.27 20.06 4.77
CA LEU A 67 -7.65 20.56 4.72
C LEU A 67 -8.41 20.40 6.04
N LYS A 68 -7.95 19.49 6.92
CA LYS A 68 -8.49 19.26 8.26
C LYS A 68 -7.69 19.94 9.37
N ASN A 69 -6.76 20.83 9.05
CA ASN A 69 -5.86 21.46 10.03
C ASN A 69 -5.10 20.45 10.91
N PHE A 70 -4.83 19.26 10.37
CA PHE A 70 -4.22 18.15 11.10
C PHE A 70 -5.02 17.66 12.33
N ASP A 71 -6.29 18.07 12.44
CA ASP A 71 -7.21 17.61 13.48
C ASP A 71 -7.84 16.27 13.05
N VAL A 72 -7.22 15.18 13.52
CA VAL A 72 -7.64 13.82 13.21
C VAL A 72 -7.62 12.92 14.44
N GLN A 73 -8.54 11.96 14.47
CA GLN A 73 -8.64 10.99 15.54
C GLN A 73 -7.45 10.01 15.56
N PRO A 74 -7.14 9.39 16.72
CA PRO A 74 -6.02 8.45 16.90
C PRO A 74 -5.90 7.35 15.84
N TRP A 75 -7.03 6.77 15.40
CA TRP A 75 -7.04 5.70 14.39
C TRP A 75 -6.44 6.14 13.04
N PHE A 76 -6.46 7.45 12.74
CA PHE A 76 -5.83 7.98 11.54
C PHE A 76 -4.30 7.90 11.63
N TYR A 77 -3.70 8.20 12.78
CA TYR A 77 -2.26 8.05 12.98
C TYR A 77 -1.83 6.59 12.88
N ALA A 78 -2.60 5.67 13.47
CA ALA A 78 -2.35 4.22 13.32
C ALA A 78 -2.35 3.79 11.84
N LYS A 79 -3.27 4.33 11.03
CA LYS A 79 -3.30 4.12 9.58
C LYS A 79 -2.04 4.62 8.89
N ILE A 80 -1.48 5.77 9.28
CA ILE A 80 -0.22 6.28 8.72
C ILE A 80 0.93 5.31 9.03
N ILE A 81 1.05 4.85 10.29
CA ILE A 81 2.10 3.90 10.67
C ILE A 81 1.98 2.60 9.88
N LEU A 82 0.78 2.02 9.77
CA LEU A 82 0.56 0.83 8.96
C LEU A 82 0.85 1.05 7.48
N PHE A 83 0.59 2.26 6.95
CA PHE A 83 0.93 2.61 5.57
C PHE A 83 2.46 2.65 5.36
N LEU A 84 3.24 3.14 6.32
CA LEU A 84 4.70 3.07 6.29
C LEU A 84 5.20 1.63 6.36
N VAL A 85 4.59 0.79 7.21
CA VAL A 85 4.89 -0.65 7.28
C VAL A 85 4.59 -1.33 5.95
N LEU A 86 3.45 -1.02 5.32
CA LEU A 86 3.07 -1.52 4.00
C LEU A 86 4.13 -1.18 2.95
N ILE A 87 4.53 0.08 2.82
CA ILE A 87 5.53 0.52 1.84
C ILE A 87 6.89 -0.15 2.11
N SER A 88 7.34 -0.17 3.36
CA SER A 88 8.62 -0.78 3.75
C SER A 88 8.65 -2.27 3.40
N SER A 89 7.56 -2.98 3.70
CA SER A 89 7.44 -4.42 3.47
C SER A 89 7.36 -4.76 1.98
N LEU A 90 6.63 -3.97 1.19
CA LEU A 90 6.62 -4.09 -0.28
C LEU A 90 8.00 -3.79 -0.87
N GLY A 91 8.70 -2.78 -0.35
CA GLY A 91 10.07 -2.45 -0.75
C GLY A 91 11.02 -3.64 -0.56
N LYS A 92 10.95 -4.31 0.60
CA LYS A 92 11.74 -5.51 0.90
C LYS A 92 11.34 -6.71 0.02
N ALA A 93 10.04 -6.96 -0.14
CA ALA A 93 9.54 -8.08 -0.94
C ALA A 93 10.03 -8.04 -2.40
N TYR A 94 10.15 -6.84 -2.97
CA TYR A 94 10.49 -6.64 -4.38
C TYR A 94 11.85 -5.97 -4.62
N LYS A 95 12.71 -5.88 -3.61
CA LYS A 95 14.08 -5.36 -3.76
C LYS A 95 14.82 -6.16 -4.83
N LYS A 96 15.52 -5.48 -5.75
CA LYS A 96 16.33 -6.12 -6.80
C LYS A 96 17.65 -6.63 -6.18
N ASP A 97 17.64 -7.85 -5.66
CA ASP A 97 18.75 -8.42 -4.89
C ASP A 97 18.65 -9.96 -4.89
N ASP A 98 19.52 -10.63 -5.63
CA ASP A 98 19.43 -12.09 -5.83
C ASP A 98 19.83 -12.91 -4.59
N SER A 99 20.48 -12.27 -3.61
CA SER A 99 20.86 -12.91 -2.34
C SER A 99 19.68 -13.14 -1.40
N ILE A 100 18.58 -12.41 -1.59
CA ILE A 100 17.38 -12.52 -0.74
C ILE A 100 16.57 -13.73 -1.17
N LEU A 101 16.41 -14.69 -0.26
CA LEU A 101 15.65 -15.92 -0.52
C LEU A 101 14.19 -15.62 -0.87
N LEU A 102 13.62 -16.41 -1.78
CA LEU A 102 12.21 -16.28 -2.18
C LEU A 102 11.24 -16.36 -0.98
N VAL A 103 11.55 -17.18 0.02
CA VAL A 103 10.76 -17.28 1.26
C VAL A 103 10.75 -15.98 2.07
N GLN A 104 11.88 -15.27 2.14
CA GLN A 104 11.98 -13.98 2.83
C GLN A 104 11.18 -12.89 2.10
N ARG A 105 11.16 -12.94 0.75
CA ARG A 105 10.34 -12.05 -0.07
C ARG A 105 8.85 -12.25 0.18
N ARG A 106 8.43 -13.51 0.26
CA ARG A 106 7.04 -13.89 0.61
C ARG A 106 6.67 -13.47 2.02
N ALA A 107 7.60 -13.55 2.98
CA ALA A 107 7.39 -13.01 4.32
C ALA A 107 7.19 -11.48 4.30
N GLY A 108 8.00 -10.75 3.52
CA GLY A 108 7.78 -9.31 3.30
C GLY A 108 6.41 -9.00 2.69
N LEU A 109 5.98 -9.80 1.71
CA LEU A 109 4.63 -9.68 1.15
C LEU A 109 3.54 -9.97 2.20
N PHE A 110 3.72 -10.99 3.04
CA PHE A 110 2.77 -11.32 4.11
C PHE A 110 2.57 -10.13 5.07
N ILE A 111 3.66 -9.50 5.52
CA ILE A 111 3.59 -8.31 6.38
C ILE A 111 2.87 -7.16 5.67
N ALA A 112 3.13 -6.97 4.37
CA ALA A 112 2.42 -5.97 3.56
C ALA A 112 0.90 -6.26 3.52
N VAL A 113 0.49 -7.50 3.29
CA VAL A 113 -0.93 -7.90 3.26
C VAL A 113 -1.60 -7.71 4.61
N VAL A 114 -0.96 -8.12 5.72
CA VAL A 114 -1.49 -7.91 7.07
C VAL A 114 -1.67 -6.41 7.36
N SER A 115 -0.69 -5.59 6.99
CA SER A 115 -0.77 -4.13 7.16
C SER A 115 -1.90 -3.52 6.35
N LEU A 116 -2.10 -3.98 5.11
CA LEU A 116 -3.21 -3.55 4.25
C LEU A 116 -4.56 -3.93 4.85
N ILE A 117 -4.73 -5.15 5.34
CA ILE A 117 -5.96 -5.60 6.02
C ILE A 117 -6.24 -4.72 7.25
N ALA A 118 -5.23 -4.48 8.08
CA ALA A 118 -5.36 -3.64 9.27
C ALA A 118 -5.77 -2.19 8.91
N ILE A 119 -5.20 -1.61 7.84
CA ILE A 119 -5.62 -0.30 7.31
C ILE A 119 -7.10 -0.32 6.93
N MET A 120 -7.55 -1.36 6.21
CA MET A 120 -8.96 -1.46 5.80
C MET A 120 -9.89 -1.57 7.01
N VAL A 121 -9.52 -2.38 8.00
CA VAL A 121 -10.28 -2.51 9.26
C VAL A 121 -10.38 -1.17 9.98
N LEU A 122 -9.28 -0.40 10.10
CA LEU A 122 -9.30 0.93 10.70
C LEU A 122 -10.21 1.89 9.95
N VAL A 123 -10.21 1.86 8.61
CA VAL A 123 -11.06 2.74 7.79
C VAL A 123 -12.54 2.37 7.89
N MET A 124 -12.86 1.09 8.09
CA MET A 124 -14.23 0.61 8.26
C MET A 124 -14.78 0.89 9.67
N ILE A 125 -14.01 0.55 10.70
CA ILE A 125 -14.46 0.64 12.11
C ILE A 125 -14.31 2.06 12.65
N LYS A 126 -13.21 2.76 12.33
CA LYS A 126 -12.86 4.09 12.85
C LYS A 126 -13.01 4.17 14.38
N PRO A 127 -12.26 3.35 15.13
CA PRO A 127 -12.44 3.27 16.58
C PRO A 127 -12.21 4.63 17.22
N ASN A 128 -13.14 5.01 18.09
CA ASN A 128 -13.07 6.22 18.91
C ASN A 128 -12.98 5.80 20.37
N PHE A 129 -11.87 6.14 21.03
CA PHE A 129 -11.60 5.72 22.40
C PHE A 129 -11.98 6.78 23.45
N GLY A 130 -12.61 7.89 23.04
CA GLY A 130 -12.98 9.00 23.91
C GLY A 130 -11.93 10.09 23.91
#